data_AF-A0A4Y2IGC2-F1
#
_entry.id   AF-A0A4Y2IGC2-F1
#
_cell.length_a   1.000
_cell.length_b   1.000
_cell.length_c   1.000
_cell.angle_alpha   90.00
_cell.angle_beta   90.00
_cell.angle_gamma   90.00
#
_symmetry.space_group_name_H-M   'P 1'
#
loop_
_entity.id
_entity.type
_entity.pdbx_description
1 polymer ?
#
loop_
_entity_poly.entity_id
_entity_poly.type
_entity_poly.pdbx_seq_one_letter_code
_entity_poly.pdbx_strand_id
1 'polypeptide(L)'
;MFFCRQFIKPCVHCIQTKDRSRISAKQLTLLFNHPPYSPDLAPNDFNHFFKRKAFLSCKRFGSDEELEKAVTTWLNELAAEEYGMGILKLVNRYDKCLNVGGDYVEK
;
A
#
# COMPACT_ATOMS: atom_id res chain seq x y z
N MET A 1 -15.43 16.46 -8.07
CA MET A 1 -15.15 15.48 -6.99
C MET A 1 -16.22 14.39 -7.00
N PHE A 2 -16.07 13.35 -7.83
CA PHE A 2 -17.09 12.28 -7.97
C PHE A 2 -16.49 10.87 -8.18
N PHE A 3 -15.16 10.71 -8.13
CA PHE A 3 -14.51 9.52 -8.69
C PHE A 3 -14.67 8.23 -7.86
N CYS A 4 -14.99 8.31 -6.56
CA CYS A 4 -15.08 7.11 -5.72
C CYS A 4 -16.44 6.38 -5.80
N ARG A 5 -17.52 7.04 -6.24
CA ARG A 5 -18.87 6.43 -6.28
C ARG A 5 -19.06 5.40 -7.39
N GLN A 6 -18.25 5.44 -8.45
CA GLN A 6 -18.45 4.60 -9.64
C GLN A 6 -17.89 3.18 -9.53
N PHE A 7 -17.10 2.87 -8.49
CA PHE A 7 -16.42 1.57 -8.35
C PHE A 7 -17.19 0.54 -7.53
N ILE A 8 -18.37 0.89 -7.00
CA ILE A 8 -19.25 -0.05 -6.28
C ILE A 8 -20.09 -0.82 -7.30
N LYS A 9 -19.48 -1.74 -8.06
CA LYS A 9 -20.20 -2.82 -8.74
C LYS A 9 -19.78 -4.17 -8.13
N PRO A 10 -20.73 -5.06 -7.82
CA PRO A 10 -20.45 -6.30 -7.11
C PRO A 10 -19.85 -7.31 -8.10
N CYS A 11 -18.52 -7.45 -8.14
CA CYS A 11 -17.90 -8.47 -8.98
C CYS A 11 -17.71 -9.76 -8.19
N VAL A 12 -18.73 -10.61 -8.27
CA VAL A 12 -18.68 -12.03 -7.96
C VAL A 12 -17.94 -12.73 -9.10
N HIS A 13 -16.60 -12.84 -9.02
CA HIS A 13 -15.92 -13.92 -9.74
C HIS A 13 -14.53 -14.21 -9.17
N CYS A 14 -14.39 -15.41 -8.63
CA CYS A 14 -13.13 -15.97 -8.17
C CYS A 14 -12.16 -16.14 -9.34
N ILE A 15 -10.94 -15.61 -9.24
CA ILE A 15 -9.84 -16.01 -10.11
C ILE A 15 -8.74 -16.60 -9.23
N GLN A 16 -8.64 -17.92 -9.27
CA GLN A 16 -7.45 -18.64 -8.83
C GLN A 16 -6.36 -18.46 -9.87
N THR A 17 -5.17 -18.01 -9.49
CA THR A 17 -3.95 -18.32 -10.24
C THR A 17 -2.73 -18.36 -9.33
N LYS A 18 -2.20 -19.58 -9.15
CA LYS A 18 -0.78 -19.88 -8.95
C LYS A 18 0.02 -19.24 -10.09
N ASP A 19 0.88 -18.26 -9.81
CA ASP A 19 2.25 -18.23 -10.34
C ASP A 19 3.11 -17.12 -9.71
N ARG A 20 4.33 -17.50 -9.33
CA ARG A 20 5.27 -16.71 -8.53
C ARG A 20 6.32 -16.05 -9.43
N SER A 21 5.88 -15.18 -10.34
CA SER A 21 6.81 -14.43 -11.20
C SER A 21 6.32 -13.00 -11.45
N ARG A 22 7.00 -12.05 -10.78
CA ARG A 22 7.06 -10.61 -11.07
C ARG A 22 5.74 -9.95 -11.52
N ILE A 23 4.89 -9.66 -10.54
CA ILE A 23 3.68 -8.86 -10.75
C ILE A 23 4.10 -7.40 -10.99
N SER A 24 3.91 -6.92 -12.23
CA SER A 24 4.03 -5.50 -12.59
C SER A 24 2.95 -4.67 -11.89
N ALA A 25 3.23 -3.40 -11.55
CA ALA A 25 2.25 -2.50 -10.94
C ALA A 25 0.93 -2.39 -11.72
N LYS A 26 0.97 -2.63 -13.05
CA LYS A 26 -0.22 -2.69 -13.93
C LYS A 26 -1.10 -3.93 -13.71
N GLN A 27 -0.56 -5.02 -13.19
CA GLN A 27 -1.33 -6.22 -12.84
C GLN A 27 -1.93 -6.12 -11.44
N LEU A 28 -1.30 -5.37 -10.53
CA LEU A 28 -1.82 -5.14 -9.16
C LEU A 28 -3.13 -4.36 -9.14
N THR A 29 -3.33 -3.45 -10.09
CA THR A 29 -4.60 -2.70 -10.26
C THR A 29 -5.79 -3.57 -10.64
N LEU A 30 -5.57 -4.74 -11.26
CA LEU A 30 -6.65 -5.65 -11.64
C LEU A 30 -7.11 -6.53 -10.46
N LEU A 31 -6.24 -6.73 -9.45
CA LEU A 31 -6.51 -7.58 -8.29
C LEU A 31 -7.16 -6.81 -7.12
N PHE A 32 -6.92 -5.50 -7.05
CA PHE A 32 -7.49 -4.61 -6.05
C PHE A 32 -7.88 -3.31 -6.76
N ASN A 33 -9.19 -3.10 -6.97
CA ASN A 33 -9.71 -1.88 -7.60
C ASN A 33 -9.27 -0.65 -6.77
N HIS A 34 -8.14 -0.05 -7.14
CA HIS A 34 -7.56 1.08 -6.43
C HIS A 34 -8.04 2.37 -7.09
N PRO A 35 -8.79 3.23 -6.39
CA PRO A 35 -9.24 4.50 -6.94
C PRO A 35 -8.05 5.42 -7.26
N PRO A 36 -8.14 6.23 -8.33
CA PRO A 36 -7.10 7.19 -8.64
C PRO A 36 -6.97 8.23 -7.52
N TYR A 37 -5.73 8.62 -7.20
CA TYR A 37 -5.40 9.65 -6.19
C TYR A 37 -5.84 9.34 -4.75
N SER A 38 -5.85 8.06 -4.34
CA SER A 38 -6.19 7.63 -2.98
C SER A 38 -4.99 7.06 -2.20
N PRO A 39 -4.00 7.89 -1.84
CA PRO A 39 -2.86 7.46 -1.03
C PRO A 39 -3.28 7.00 0.38
N ASP A 40 -4.45 7.46 0.85
CA ASP A 40 -5.08 7.04 2.11
C ASP A 40 -5.57 5.58 2.08
N LEU A 41 -5.70 4.98 0.90
CA LEU A 41 -6.07 3.57 0.68
C LEU A 41 -4.88 2.71 0.22
N ALA A 42 -3.68 3.28 0.07
CA ALA A 42 -2.47 2.53 -0.28
C ALA A 42 -1.70 2.14 1.00
N PRO A 43 -1.60 0.83 1.36
CA PRO A 43 -0.92 0.37 2.59
C PRO A 43 0.52 0.87 2.75
N ASN A 44 1.22 1.01 1.63
CA ASN A 44 2.58 1.53 1.63
C ASN A 44 2.62 3.01 2.05
N ASP A 45 1.68 3.83 1.56
CA ASP A 45 1.72 5.28 1.69
C ASP A 45 1.22 5.75 3.06
N PHE A 46 0.14 5.15 3.59
CA PHE A 46 -0.34 5.53 4.92
C PHE A 46 0.41 4.84 6.07
N ASN A 47 0.98 3.64 5.90
CA ASN A 47 1.63 2.93 7.03
C ASN A 47 3.16 3.00 7.01
N HIS A 48 3.79 2.74 5.88
CA HIS A 48 5.23 2.44 5.82
C HIS A 48 6.09 3.61 5.33
N PHE A 49 5.53 4.48 4.49
CA PHE A 49 6.28 5.53 3.81
C PHE A 49 6.92 6.55 4.78
N PHE A 50 6.24 6.88 5.88
CA PHE A 50 6.76 7.80 6.89
C PHE A 50 7.99 7.22 7.61
N LYS A 51 7.96 5.93 7.97
CA LYS A 51 9.09 5.25 8.61
C LYS A 51 10.29 5.14 7.67
N ARG A 52 10.04 4.82 6.40
CA ARG A 52 11.08 4.76 5.37
C ARG A 52 11.72 6.12 5.14
N LYS A 53 10.92 7.19 5.05
CA LYS A 53 11.42 8.57 4.98
C LYS A 53 12.27 8.92 6.19
N ALA A 54 11.83 8.59 7.40
CA ALA A 54 12.60 8.85 8.61
C ALA A 54 13.96 8.12 8.58
N PHE A 55 13.97 6.82 8.23
CA PHE A 55 15.20 6.03 8.11
C PHE A 55 16.18 6.61 7.08
N LEU A 56 15.68 7.00 5.90
CA LEU A 56 16.51 7.53 4.82
C LEU A 56 16.97 8.97 5.09
N SER A 57 16.16 9.80 5.76
CA SER A 57 16.42 11.22 5.95
C SER A 57 17.67 11.55 6.77
N CYS A 58 18.16 10.58 7.57
CA CYS A 58 19.31 10.77 8.45
C CYS A 58 20.60 10.12 7.91
N LYS A 59 20.56 9.51 6.71
CA LYS A 59 21.67 8.72 6.17
C LYS A 59 22.14 9.27 4.83
N ARG A 60 23.46 9.31 4.66
CA ARG A 60 24.12 9.50 3.36
C ARG A 60 24.76 8.18 2.98
N PHE A 61 24.59 7.77 1.73
CA PHE A 61 25.16 6.55 1.18
C PHE A 61 26.19 6.95 0.12
N GLY A 62 27.32 6.25 0.09
CA GLY A 62 28.40 6.49 -0.86
C GLY A 62 28.16 5.84 -2.21
N SER A 63 27.30 4.82 -2.28
CA SER A 63 26.90 4.15 -3.53
C SER A 63 25.47 3.57 -3.45
N ASP A 64 24.94 3.19 -4.61
CA ASP A 64 23.63 2.55 -4.72
C ASP A 64 23.62 1.16 -4.06
N GLU A 65 24.73 0.41 -4.11
CA GLU A 65 24.85 -0.90 -3.44
C GLU A 65 24.78 -0.76 -1.92
N GLU A 66 25.36 0.31 -1.36
CA GLU A 66 25.30 0.60 0.07
C GLU A 66 23.86 0.94 0.49
N LEU A 67 23.17 1.76 -0.31
CA LEU A 67 21.75 2.08 -0.12
C LEU A 67 20.88 0.82 -0.18
N GLU A 68 21.05 -0.01 -1.21
CA GLU A 68 20.28 -1.23 -1.40
C GLU A 68 20.45 -2.18 -0.21
N LYS A 69 21.69 -2.37 0.25
CA LYS A 69 21.98 -3.21 1.43
C LYS A 69 21.31 -2.64 2.68
N ALA A 70 21.43 -1.34 2.92
CA ALA A 70 20.85 -0.69 4.09
C ALA A 70 19.31 -0.77 4.11
N VAL A 71 18.67 -0.54 2.96
CA VAL A 71 17.21 -0.66 2.80
C VAL A 71 16.77 -2.10 2.97
N THR A 72 17.50 -3.06 2.40
CA THR A 72 17.17 -4.50 2.52
C THR A 72 17.27 -4.97 3.97
N THR A 73 18.34 -4.62 4.69
CA THR A 73 18.47 -4.93 6.12
C THR A 73 17.34 -4.30 6.92
N TRP A 74 17.04 -3.02 6.70
CA TRP A 74 15.95 -2.33 7.39
C TRP A 74 14.57 -2.97 7.12
N LEU A 75 14.29 -3.36 5.88
CA LEU A 75 13.05 -4.06 5.53
C LEU A 75 12.95 -5.44 6.19
N ASN A 76 14.08 -6.15 6.36
CA ASN A 76 14.13 -7.44 7.04
C ASN A 76 13.95 -7.30 8.56
N GLU A 77 14.44 -6.21 9.15
CA GLU A 77 14.21 -5.85 10.55
C GLU A 77 12.78 -5.37 10.82
N LEU A 78 12.11 -4.83 9.79
CA LEU A 78 10.71 -4.44 9.85
C LEU A 78 9.86 -5.70 10.08
N ALA A 79 9.44 -5.91 11.33
CA ALA A 79 8.73 -7.11 11.74
C ALA A 79 7.53 -7.41 10.83
N ALA A 80 7.28 -8.70 10.56
CA ALA A 80 6.07 -9.15 9.86
C ALA A 80 4.78 -8.61 10.51
N GLU A 81 4.82 -8.35 11.82
CA GLU A 81 3.75 -7.73 12.58
C GLU A 81 3.39 -6.32 12.08
N GLU A 82 4.36 -5.51 11.64
CA GLU A 82 4.08 -4.17 11.11
C GLU A 82 3.29 -4.23 9.79
N TYR A 83 3.66 -5.19 8.93
CA TYR A 83 2.92 -5.45 7.70
C TYR A 83 1.51 -5.98 8.00
N GLY A 84 1.38 -6.90 8.96
CA GLY A 84 0.09 -7.41 9.42
C GLY A 84 -0.84 -6.30 9.93
N MET A 85 -0.32 -5.41 10.79
CA MET A 85 -1.05 -4.23 11.26
C MET A 85 -1.43 -3.29 10.11
N GLY A 86 -0.56 -3.11 9.12
CA GLY A 86 -0.85 -2.30 7.94
C GLY A 86 -2.05 -2.82 7.14
N ILE A 87 -2.14 -4.15 6.97
CA ILE A 87 -3.29 -4.80 6.31
C ILE A 87 -4.57 -4.66 7.15
N LEU A 88 -4.50 -4.82 8.46
CA LEU A 88 -5.68 -4.62 9.33
C LEU A 88 -6.18 -3.17 9.30
N LYS A 89 -5.26 -2.19 9.30
CA LYS A 89 -5.60 -0.77 9.15
C LYS A 89 -6.24 -0.45 7.80
N LEU A 90 -5.89 -1.19 6.74
CA LEU A 90 -6.50 -1.03 5.42
C LEU A 90 -8.00 -1.31 5.47
N VAL A 91 -8.42 -2.39 6.13
CA VAL A 91 -9.84 -2.76 6.27
C VAL A 91 -10.64 -1.64 6.94
N ASN A 92 -10.13 -1.09 8.04
CA ASN A 92 -10.75 0.03 8.75
C ASN A 92 -10.81 1.30 7.88
N ARG A 93 -9.76 1.58 7.09
CA ARG A 93 -9.74 2.73 6.17
C ARG A 93 -10.76 2.61 5.05
N TYR A 94 -10.97 1.41 4.50
CA TYR A 94 -12.03 1.18 3.52
C TYR A 94 -13.41 1.42 4.11
N ASP A 95 -13.67 0.91 5.30
CA ASP A 95 -14.94 1.12 6.00
C ASP A 95 -15.20 2.62 6.23
N LYS A 96 -14.21 3.35 6.73
CA LYS A 96 -14.29 4.81 6.89
C LYS A 96 -14.55 5.54 5.58
N CYS A 97 -13.83 5.17 4.51
CA CYS A 97 -13.99 5.77 3.18
C CYS A 97 -15.42 5.58 2.66
N LEU A 98 -16.00 4.39 2.85
CA LEU A 98 -17.39 4.12 2.50
C LEU A 98 -18.38 4.97 3.32
N ASN A 99 -18.14 5.09 4.63
CA ASN A 99 -19.00 5.86 5.54
C ASN A 99 -18.98 7.37 5.25
N VAL A 100 -17.88 7.92 4.75
CA VAL A 100 -17.79 9.33 4.31
C VAL A 100 -18.16 9.53 2.84
N GLY A 101 -18.75 8.53 2.18
CA GLY A 101 -19.21 8.66 0.80
C GLY A 101 -18.08 8.73 -0.24
N GLY A 102 -16.89 8.23 0.09
CA GLY A 102 -15.72 8.20 -0.78
C GLY A 102 -14.80 9.42 -0.69
N ASP A 103 -14.96 10.26 0.33
CA ASP A 103 -14.03 11.34 0.66
C ASP A 103 -12.76 10.82 1.38
N TYR A 104 -11.73 11.67 1.43
CA TYR A 104 -10.43 11.32 2.02
C TYR A 104 -10.52 10.95 3.50
N VAL A 105 -9.83 9.89 3.88
CA VAL A 105 -9.73 9.44 5.28
C VAL A 105 -8.44 9.92 5.90
N GLU A 106 -8.55 10.82 6.89
CA GLU A 106 -7.42 11.32 7.69
C GLU A 106 -6.73 10.19 8.48
N LYS A 107 -5.54 10.50 9.01
CA LYS A 107 -4.69 9.57 9.74
C LYS A 107 -5.03 9.42 11.20
#